data_AF-A0A182SCF3-F1
#
_entry.id   AF-A0A182SCF3-F1
#
_cell.length_a   1.000
_cell.length_b   1.000
_cell.length_c   1.000
_cell.angle_alpha   90.00
_cell.angle_beta   90.00
_cell.angle_gamma   90.00
#
_symmetry.space_group_name_H-M   'P 1'
#
loop_
_entity.id
_entity.type
_entity.pdbx_description
1 polymer ?
#
loop_
_entity_poly.entity_id
_entity_poly.type
_entity_poly.pdbx_seq_one_letter_code
_entity_poly.pdbx_strand_id
1 'polypeptide(L)'
;MVLPVQKACNHRQKMTRTCFISIAIVWLCLLASNHCRAQTTIGASVVLDPQDVTVIVGERQQILAKVRGMIAQDVRLNFSKEHADLVEIVPSSILMSPAVDGFIDRVYEVSLLGLSPGQLDLEAEALPTGLIDDALAFIRVTVANSQAIIVVSSVIGWIYFAAWTVSFWPQMIINYRRQSVVGLSFDFLTLN
;
A
#
# COMPACT_ATOMS: atom_id res chain seq x y z
N MET A 1 25.66 -1.31 57.88
CA MET A 1 25.67 -2.67 57.31
C MET A 1 24.21 -3.10 57.10
N VAL A 2 23.61 -2.79 55.94
CA VAL A 2 22.20 -3.14 55.62
C VAL A 2 22.15 -3.74 54.21
N LEU A 3 22.10 -5.07 54.21
CA LEU A 3 21.40 -6.05 53.36
C LEU A 3 21.33 -5.91 51.81
N PRO A 4 21.87 -6.89 51.06
CA PRO A 4 21.75 -7.03 49.60
C PRO A 4 20.40 -7.59 49.08
N VAL A 5 19.41 -7.81 49.95
CA VAL A 5 18.15 -8.53 49.62
C VAL A 5 17.16 -7.66 48.82
N GLN A 6 17.14 -6.35 49.02
CA GLN A 6 16.20 -5.45 48.33
C GLN A 6 16.50 -5.27 46.82
N LYS A 7 17.77 -5.43 46.42
CA LYS A 7 18.18 -5.27 45.01
C LYS A 7 17.72 -6.44 44.14
N ALA A 8 17.70 -7.66 44.68
CA ALA A 8 17.27 -8.86 43.96
C ALA A 8 15.74 -8.90 43.74
N CYS A 9 14.94 -8.45 44.71
CA CYS A 9 13.48 -8.44 44.62
C CYS A 9 12.98 -7.47 43.53
N ASN A 10 13.60 -6.29 43.43
CA ASN A 10 13.23 -5.27 42.45
C ASN A 10 13.61 -5.68 41.00
N HIS A 11 14.71 -6.42 40.82
CA HIS A 11 15.11 -6.96 39.51
C HIS A 11 14.16 -8.07 39.02
N ARG A 12 13.69 -8.94 39.93
CA ARG A 12 12.74 -10.01 39.62
C ARG A 12 11.36 -9.48 39.21
N GLN A 13 10.93 -8.37 39.82
CA GLN A 13 9.66 -7.70 39.56
C GLN A 13 9.67 -6.89 38.24
N LYS A 14 10.82 -6.31 37.86
CA LYS A 14 10.98 -5.66 36.55
C LYS A 14 10.96 -6.67 35.41
N MET A 15 11.64 -7.81 35.55
CA MET A 15 11.73 -8.86 34.53
C MET A 15 10.39 -9.56 34.27
N THR A 16 9.53 -9.71 35.28
CA THR A 16 8.17 -10.22 35.10
C THR A 16 7.28 -9.21 34.35
N ARG A 17 7.38 -7.90 34.66
CA ARG A 17 6.60 -6.87 33.97
C ARG A 17 6.97 -6.71 32.49
N THR A 18 8.25 -6.79 32.13
CA THR A 18 8.65 -6.77 30.71
C THR A 18 8.16 -7.98 29.94
N CYS A 19 8.18 -9.18 30.55
CA CYS A 19 7.67 -10.39 29.90
C CYS A 19 6.14 -10.30 29.64
N PHE A 20 5.37 -9.76 30.60
CA PHE A 20 3.93 -9.52 30.41
C PHE A 20 3.63 -8.51 29.29
N ILE A 21 4.43 -7.45 29.15
CA ILE A 21 4.27 -6.45 28.08
C ILE A 21 4.60 -7.08 26.72
N SER A 22 5.66 -7.88 26.63
CA SER A 22 6.01 -8.58 25.38
C SER A 22 4.96 -9.61 24.96
N ILE A 23 4.38 -10.36 25.91
CA ILE A 23 3.30 -11.31 25.63
C ILE A 23 2.03 -10.57 25.18
N ALA A 24 1.71 -9.42 25.77
CA ALA A 24 0.56 -8.60 25.39
C ALA A 24 0.71 -8.02 23.97
N ILE A 25 1.92 -7.59 23.57
CA ILE A 25 2.19 -7.09 22.21
C ILE A 25 2.08 -8.22 21.19
N VAL A 26 2.61 -9.41 21.48
CA VAL A 26 2.47 -10.58 20.61
C VAL A 26 1.00 -11.01 20.48
N TRP A 27 0.23 -10.93 21.57
CA TRP A 27 -1.23 -11.19 21.55
C TRP A 27 -2.00 -10.15 20.74
N LEU A 28 -1.61 -8.88 20.81
CA LEU A 28 -2.23 -7.80 20.02
C LEU A 28 -1.93 -7.95 18.52
N CYS A 29 -0.70 -8.37 18.15
CA CYS A 29 -0.33 -8.67 16.77
C CYS A 29 -1.04 -9.93 16.23
N LEU A 30 -1.27 -10.94 17.06
CA LEU A 30 -2.03 -12.14 16.69
C LEU A 30 -3.54 -11.86 16.56
N LEU A 31 -4.09 -10.94 17.35
CA LEU A 31 -5.47 -10.49 17.19
C LEU A 31 -5.68 -9.66 15.91
N ALA A 32 -4.69 -8.85 15.50
CA ALA A 32 -4.74 -8.09 14.25
C ALA A 32 -4.63 -8.98 12.99
N SER A 33 -4.16 -10.23 13.14
CA SER A 33 -4.07 -11.19 12.03
C SER A 33 -5.43 -11.77 11.60
N ASN A 34 -6.49 -11.51 12.38
CA ASN A 34 -7.85 -11.98 12.11
C ASN A 34 -8.77 -10.88 11.58
N HIS A 35 -8.24 -9.83 10.95
CA HIS A 35 -9.07 -8.98 10.10
C HIS A 35 -9.53 -9.77 8.88
N CYS A 36 -10.63 -10.47 9.15
CA CYS A 36 -11.54 -11.15 8.27
C CYS A 36 -11.69 -10.32 6.99
N ARG A 37 -11.41 -10.98 5.87
CA ARG A 37 -11.74 -10.51 4.53
C ARG A 37 -13.16 -9.95 4.57
N ALA A 38 -13.31 -8.65 4.38
CA ALA A 38 -14.59 -8.04 4.09
C ALA A 38 -14.99 -8.53 2.70
N GLN A 39 -15.58 -9.72 2.64
CA GLN A 39 -16.09 -10.29 1.40
C GLN A 39 -17.55 -9.86 1.32
N THR A 40 -17.79 -8.78 0.56
CA THR A 40 -19.11 -8.37 0.13
C THR A 40 -19.71 -9.50 -0.71
N THR A 41 -20.86 -10.01 -0.28
CA THR A 41 -21.58 -11.13 -0.90
C THR A 41 -22.30 -10.66 -2.16
N ILE A 42 -21.57 -10.22 -3.18
CA ILE A 42 -22.10 -9.91 -4.51
C ILE A 42 -21.46 -10.89 -5.50
N GLY A 43 -22.29 -11.43 -6.41
CA GLY A 43 -22.01 -12.68 -7.14
C GLY A 43 -20.71 -12.72 -7.95
N ALA A 44 -20.27 -11.58 -8.49
CA ALA A 44 -18.99 -11.44 -9.17
C ALA A 44 -18.22 -10.22 -8.66
N SER A 45 -16.90 -10.29 -8.67
CA SER A 45 -16.02 -9.18 -8.36
C SER A 45 -15.21 -8.75 -9.58
N VAL A 46 -14.99 -7.45 -9.69
CA VAL A 46 -14.12 -6.85 -10.70
C VAL A 46 -12.92 -6.24 -9.98
N VAL A 47 -11.73 -6.58 -10.44
CA VAL A 47 -10.47 -6.08 -9.89
C VAL A 47 -9.61 -5.59 -11.04
N LEU A 48 -9.10 -4.36 -10.93
CA LEU A 48 -8.09 -3.83 -11.83
C LEU A 48 -6.69 -4.17 -11.29
N ASP A 49 -5.83 -4.68 -12.16
CA ASP A 49 -4.47 -5.10 -11.83
C ASP A 49 -3.47 -4.51 -12.85
N PRO A 50 -2.41 -3.82 -12.41
CA PRO A 50 -2.10 -3.44 -11.01
C PRO A 50 -3.05 -2.35 -10.45
N GLN A 51 -3.07 -2.14 -9.13
CA GLN A 51 -3.86 -1.07 -8.49
C GLN A 51 -3.19 0.31 -8.54
N ASP A 52 -1.88 0.35 -8.74
CA ASP A 52 -1.10 1.56 -8.97
C ASP A 52 -0.30 1.38 -10.27
N VAL A 53 -0.41 2.33 -11.20
CA VAL A 53 0.33 2.28 -12.47
C VAL A 53 0.94 3.63 -12.80
N THR A 54 2.19 3.59 -13.27
CA THR A 54 2.88 4.75 -13.82
C THR A 54 2.89 4.67 -15.34
N VAL A 55 2.37 5.69 -16.02
CA VAL A 55 2.33 5.78 -17.49
C VAL A 55 3.21 6.94 -17.93
N ILE A 56 4.07 6.71 -18.93
CA ILE A 56 4.89 7.78 -19.50
C ILE A 56 4.07 8.56 -20.53
N VAL A 57 4.20 9.89 -20.54
CA VAL A 57 3.56 10.75 -21.55
C VAL A 57 3.97 10.30 -22.96
N GLY A 58 2.98 10.06 -23.82
CA GLY A 58 3.15 9.57 -25.19
C GLY A 58 3.30 8.06 -25.33
N GLU A 59 3.41 7.31 -24.22
CA GLU A 59 3.50 5.86 -24.23
C GLU A 59 2.17 5.19 -23.87
N ARG A 60 1.99 3.96 -24.37
CA ARG A 60 0.85 3.10 -24.02
C ARG A 60 1.26 2.09 -22.98
N GLN A 61 0.47 2.02 -21.91
CA GLN A 61 0.61 1.04 -20.83
C GLN A 61 -0.59 0.11 -20.80
N GLN A 62 -0.36 -1.19 -20.67
CA GLN A 62 -1.44 -2.17 -20.56
C GLN A 62 -1.75 -2.46 -19.10
N ILE A 63 -3.04 -2.55 -18.79
CA ILE A 63 -3.59 -2.98 -17.51
C ILE A 63 -4.61 -4.10 -17.73
N LEU A 64 -4.88 -4.86 -16.67
CA LEU A 64 -5.75 -6.02 -16.72
C LEU A 64 -6.98 -5.79 -15.85
N ALA A 65 -8.17 -5.84 -16.47
CA ALA A 65 -9.43 -5.92 -15.74
C ALA A 65 -9.80 -7.39 -15.55
N LYS A 66 -9.62 -7.90 -14.33
CA LYS A 66 -9.92 -9.27 -13.94
C LYS A 66 -11.34 -9.33 -13.40
N VAL A 67 -12.17 -10.20 -13.98
CA VAL A 67 -13.56 -10.36 -13.58
C VAL A 67 -13.80 -11.79 -13.21
N ARG A 68 -14.27 -12.00 -11.99
CA ARG A 68 -14.46 -13.34 -11.45
C ARG A 68 -15.76 -13.46 -10.67
N GLY A 69 -16.57 -14.45 -11.02
CA GLY A 69 -17.74 -14.87 -10.25
C GLY A 69 -18.97 -15.11 -11.09
N MET A 70 -20.13 -15.19 -10.44
CA MET A 70 -21.39 -15.51 -11.09
C MET A 70 -22.07 -14.26 -11.65
N ILE A 71 -22.39 -14.31 -12.95
CA ILE A 71 -23.08 -13.24 -13.67
C ILE A 71 -24.32 -13.84 -14.33
N ALA A 72 -25.49 -13.27 -14.02
CA ALA A 72 -26.79 -13.77 -14.50
C ALA A 72 -27.26 -13.11 -15.81
N GLN A 73 -26.72 -11.95 -16.15
CA GLN A 73 -27.11 -11.13 -17.30
C GLN A 73 -25.91 -10.39 -17.86
N ASP A 74 -26.03 -9.82 -19.06
CA ASP A 74 -24.97 -8.99 -19.62
C ASP A 74 -24.69 -7.79 -18.71
N VAL A 75 -23.41 -7.59 -18.38
CA VAL A 75 -22.93 -6.46 -17.59
C VAL A 75 -21.96 -5.64 -18.43
N ARG A 76 -22.11 -4.32 -18.41
CA ARG A 76 -21.19 -3.39 -19.05
C ARG A 76 -20.29 -2.76 -17.99
N LEU A 77 -18.99 -2.92 -18.15
CA LEU A 77 -17.98 -2.21 -17.38
C LEU A 77 -17.62 -0.92 -18.11
N ASN A 78 -17.85 0.22 -17.48
CA ASN A 78 -17.57 1.53 -18.03
C ASN A 78 -16.39 2.15 -17.26
N PHE A 79 -15.39 2.65 -17.98
CA PHE A 79 -14.26 3.31 -17.35
C PHE A 79 -14.53 4.81 -17.25
N SER A 80 -14.65 5.31 -16.02
CA SER A 80 -14.78 6.71 -15.69
C SER A 80 -13.42 7.29 -15.31
N LYS A 81 -13.20 8.56 -15.68
CA LYS A 81 -11.97 9.31 -15.35
C LYS A 81 -12.35 10.72 -14.93
N GLU A 82 -11.68 11.23 -13.89
CA GLU A 82 -11.90 12.60 -13.40
C GLU A 82 -11.39 13.66 -14.41
N HIS A 83 -10.23 13.41 -15.01
CA HIS A 83 -9.53 14.36 -15.87
C HIS A 83 -9.27 13.76 -17.26
N ALA A 84 -9.94 14.33 -18.28
CA ALA A 84 -9.92 13.78 -19.63
C ALA A 84 -8.60 13.98 -20.38
N ASP A 85 -7.82 14.98 -19.98
CA ASP A 85 -6.59 15.49 -20.60
C ASP A 85 -5.31 14.78 -20.15
N LEU A 86 -5.38 13.97 -19.08
CA LEU A 86 -4.22 13.28 -18.52
C LEU A 86 -4.00 11.91 -19.19
N VAL A 87 -5.05 11.11 -19.36
CA VAL A 87 -4.96 9.73 -19.90
C VAL A 87 -6.13 9.41 -20.84
N GLU A 88 -5.84 8.76 -21.96
CA GLU A 88 -6.83 8.14 -22.84
C GLU A 88 -6.92 6.62 -22.56
N ILE A 89 -8.14 6.09 -22.51
CA ILE A 89 -8.42 4.70 -22.15
C ILE A 89 -9.05 4.00 -23.36
N VAL A 90 -8.50 2.85 -23.73
CA VAL A 90 -8.99 2.05 -24.85
C VAL A 90 -9.06 0.57 -24.43
N PRO A 91 -10.24 -0.08 -24.44
CA PRO A 91 -11.58 0.46 -24.75
C PRO A 91 -12.22 1.21 -23.59
N SER A 92 -13.12 2.17 -23.88
CA SER A 92 -13.85 2.95 -22.86
C SER A 92 -14.94 2.16 -22.14
N SER A 93 -15.44 1.07 -22.75
CA SER A 93 -16.35 0.14 -22.10
C SER A 93 -16.14 -1.28 -22.57
N ILE A 94 -16.42 -2.24 -21.69
CA ILE A 94 -16.30 -3.68 -21.95
C ILE A 94 -17.65 -4.33 -21.68
N LEU A 95 -18.12 -5.13 -22.63
CA LEU A 95 -19.32 -5.94 -22.46
C LEU A 95 -18.92 -7.34 -21.95
N MET A 96 -19.54 -7.75 -20.84
CA MET A 96 -19.34 -9.04 -20.22
C MET A 96 -20.62 -9.85 -20.34
N SER A 97 -20.57 -10.92 -21.10
CA SER A 97 -21.71 -11.83 -21.28
C SER A 97 -21.60 -13.06 -20.41
N PRO A 98 -22.72 -13.57 -19.85
CA PRO A 98 -22.74 -14.73 -18.97
C PRO A 98 -22.14 -15.95 -19.68
N ALA A 99 -21.32 -16.71 -18.94
CA ALA A 99 -20.85 -18.01 -19.40
C ALA A 99 -22.00 -19.03 -19.39
N VAL A 100 -21.83 -20.17 -20.08
CA VAL A 100 -22.85 -21.24 -20.15
C VAL A 100 -23.25 -21.71 -18.75
N ASP A 101 -22.29 -21.76 -17.82
CA ASP A 101 -22.49 -22.17 -16.43
C ASP A 101 -22.75 -20.98 -15.48
N GLY A 102 -22.89 -19.76 -16.02
CA GLY A 102 -23.07 -18.51 -15.27
C GLY A 102 -21.82 -18.01 -14.53
N PHE A 103 -20.76 -18.82 -14.40
CA PHE A 103 -19.48 -18.43 -13.79
C PHE A 103 -18.50 -17.88 -14.83
N ILE A 104 -18.05 -16.64 -14.63
CA ILE A 104 -17.06 -15.97 -15.47
C ILE A 104 -15.73 -15.89 -14.71
N ASP A 105 -14.64 -16.24 -15.37
CA ASP A 105 -13.27 -15.93 -14.98
C ASP A 105 -12.54 -15.44 -16.23
N ARG A 106 -12.58 -14.12 -16.45
CA ARG A 106 -12.06 -13.49 -17.67
C ARG A 106 -11.17 -12.32 -17.33
N VAL A 107 -10.16 -12.15 -18.18
CA VAL A 107 -9.22 -11.03 -18.12
C VAL A 107 -9.40 -10.22 -19.37
N TYR A 108 -9.66 -8.93 -19.21
CA TYR A 108 -9.75 -7.98 -20.31
C TYR A 108 -8.55 -7.04 -20.27
N GLU A 109 -7.90 -6.88 -21.42
CA GLU A 109 -6.78 -5.97 -21.58
C GLU A 109 -7.31 -4.56 -21.86
N VAL A 110 -6.87 -3.59 -21.07
CA VAL A 110 -7.18 -2.18 -21.26
C VAL A 110 -5.87 -1.43 -21.45
N SER A 111 -5.82 -0.63 -22.51
CA SER A 111 -4.65 0.20 -22.83
C SER A 111 -4.89 1.62 -22.35
N LEU A 112 -3.92 2.14 -21.59
CA LEU A 112 -3.85 3.52 -21.13
C LEU A 112 -2.80 4.25 -21.96
N LEU A 113 -3.15 5.41 -22.52
CA LEU A 113 -2.22 6.30 -23.21
C LEU A 113 -2.02 7.57 -22.39
N GLY A 114 -0.79 7.84 -21.97
CA GLY A 114 -0.46 9.06 -21.24
C GLY A 114 -0.46 10.27 -22.17
N LEU A 115 -1.25 11.31 -21.84
CA LEU A 115 -1.36 12.54 -22.62
C LEU A 115 -0.63 13.70 -21.92
N SER A 116 -0.94 13.95 -20.65
CA SER A 116 -0.39 15.06 -19.87
C SER A 116 0.04 14.58 -18.48
N PRO A 117 1.13 15.13 -17.90
CA PRO A 117 1.61 14.70 -16.60
C PRO A 117 0.62 15.07 -15.49
N GLY A 118 0.41 14.17 -14.54
CA GLY A 118 -0.57 14.35 -13.47
C GLY A 118 -0.86 13.04 -12.73
N GLN A 119 -1.75 13.08 -11.74
CA GLN A 119 -2.22 11.91 -11.03
C GLN A 119 -3.75 11.92 -11.02
N LEU A 120 -4.35 10.76 -11.25
CA LEU A 120 -5.80 10.58 -11.25
C LEU A 120 -6.16 9.15 -10.85
N ASP A 121 -7.37 8.97 -10.34
CA ASP A 121 -7.94 7.65 -10.10
C ASP A 121 -8.88 7.30 -11.27
N LEU A 122 -8.71 6.09 -11.80
CA LEU A 122 -9.59 5.51 -12.80
C LEU A 122 -10.52 4.53 -12.11
N GLU A 123 -11.81 4.70 -12.35
CA GLU A 123 -12.85 3.88 -11.75
C GLU A 123 -13.57 3.10 -12.85
N ALA A 124 -13.86 1.83 -12.58
CA ALA A 124 -14.57 0.97 -13.50
C ALA A 124 -15.93 0.63 -12.88
N GLU A 125 -16.97 1.26 -13.40
CA GLU A 125 -18.34 1.12 -12.93
C GLU A 125 -19.04 -0.01 -13.70
N ALA A 126 -19.65 -0.95 -12.96
CA ALA A 126 -20.42 -2.04 -13.55
C ALA A 126 -21.91 -1.67 -13.65
N LEU A 127 -22.47 -1.72 -14.86
CA LEU A 127 -23.88 -1.45 -15.14
C LEU A 127 -24.60 -2.72 -15.62
N PRO A 128 -25.78 -3.07 -15.06
CA PRO A 128 -26.50 -2.37 -13.99
C PRO A 128 -25.94 -2.64 -12.58
N THR A 129 -26.14 -1.67 -11.69
CA THR A 129 -25.58 -1.67 -10.33
C THR A 129 -26.16 -2.78 -9.44
N GLY A 130 -25.36 -3.27 -8.48
CA GLY A 130 -25.79 -4.27 -7.50
C GLY A 130 -25.65 -5.73 -7.93
N LEU A 131 -25.14 -5.99 -9.14
CA LEU A 131 -24.84 -7.36 -9.62
C LEU A 131 -23.39 -7.78 -9.40
N ILE A 132 -22.48 -6.81 -9.31
CA ILE A 132 -21.04 -7.01 -9.20
C ILE A 132 -20.51 -6.17 -8.03
N ASP A 133 -19.56 -6.72 -7.30
CA ASP A 133 -18.72 -5.99 -6.34
C ASP A 133 -17.64 -5.21 -7.11
N ASP A 134 -17.81 -3.89 -7.17
CA ASP A 134 -16.94 -2.92 -7.83
C ASP A 134 -16.03 -2.16 -6.85
N ALA A 135 -16.03 -2.53 -5.57
CA ALA A 135 -15.22 -1.88 -4.54
C ALA A 135 -13.71 -1.88 -4.80
N LEU A 136 -13.21 -2.85 -5.57
CA LEU A 136 -11.81 -2.99 -5.97
C LEU A 136 -11.58 -2.71 -7.47
N ALA A 137 -12.58 -2.12 -8.13
CA ALA A 137 -12.55 -1.80 -9.55
C ALA A 137 -11.99 -0.39 -9.80
N PHE A 138 -10.98 0.03 -9.04
CA PHE A 138 -10.28 1.29 -9.23
C PHE A 138 -8.77 1.07 -9.38
N ILE A 139 -8.11 1.97 -10.09
CA ILE A 139 -6.66 2.00 -10.27
C ILE A 139 -6.18 3.44 -10.23
N ARG A 140 -5.12 3.69 -9.46
CA ARG A 140 -4.45 4.98 -9.43
C ARG A 140 -3.45 5.06 -10.56
N VAL A 141 -3.62 6.07 -11.40
CA VAL A 141 -2.75 6.31 -12.55
C VAL A 141 -1.92 7.56 -12.32
N THR A 142 -0.60 7.39 -12.35
CA THR A 142 0.35 8.50 -12.33
C THR A 142 0.96 8.65 -13.71
N VAL A 143 0.71 9.78 -14.35
CA VAL A 143 1.29 10.11 -15.65
C VAL A 143 2.56 10.91 -15.42
N ALA A 144 3.69 10.33 -15.81
CA ALA A 144 5.01 10.92 -15.64
C ALA A 144 5.60 11.36 -16.98
N ASN A 145 6.41 12.41 -16.95
CA ASN A 145 7.08 12.91 -18.15
C ASN A 145 8.22 11.97 -18.61
N SER A 146 9.02 11.46 -17.66
CA SER A 146 10.16 10.61 -17.97
C SER A 146 10.50 9.65 -16.84
N GLN A 147 10.80 8.40 -17.20
CA GLN A 147 11.26 7.37 -16.28
C GLN A 147 12.62 7.71 -15.66
N ALA A 148 13.50 8.38 -16.40
CA ALA A 148 14.82 8.74 -15.91
C ALA A 148 14.75 9.70 -14.72
N ILE A 149 13.84 10.68 -14.77
CA ILE A 149 13.65 11.66 -13.69
C ILE A 149 13.15 10.95 -12.42
N ILE A 150 12.23 9.99 -12.55
CA ILE A 150 11.74 9.19 -11.42
C ILE A 150 12.91 8.46 -10.75
N VAL A 151 13.71 7.74 -11.53
CA VAL A 151 14.83 6.96 -11.00
C VAL A 151 15.88 7.85 -10.35
N VAL A 152 16.25 8.95 -11.00
CA VAL A 152 17.23 9.91 -10.46
C VAL A 152 16.73 10.52 -9.15
N SER A 153 15.46 10.91 -9.09
CA SER A 153 14.83 11.45 -7.89
C SER A 153 14.88 10.45 -6.73
N SER A 154 14.50 9.18 -6.97
CA SER A 154 14.60 8.13 -5.96
C SER A 154 16.04 7.90 -5.48
N VAL A 155 17.02 7.86 -6.39
CA VAL A 155 18.43 7.66 -6.02
C VAL A 155 18.93 8.80 -5.15
N ILE A 156 18.66 10.05 -5.52
CA ILE A 156 19.04 11.22 -4.71
C ILE A 156 18.36 11.17 -3.34
N GLY A 157 17.09 10.79 -3.27
CA GLY A 157 16.35 10.62 -2.02
C GLY A 157 17.01 9.59 -1.08
N TRP A 158 17.42 8.44 -1.63
CA TRP A 158 18.12 7.41 -0.85
C TRP A 158 19.52 7.85 -0.40
N ILE A 159 20.26 8.59 -1.23
CA ILE A 159 21.55 9.17 -0.84
C ILE A 159 21.37 10.17 0.30
N TYR A 160 20.36 11.04 0.20
CA TYR A 160 20.03 11.99 1.26
C TYR A 160 19.67 11.27 2.57
N PHE A 161 18.81 10.25 2.50
CA PHE A 161 18.44 9.44 3.67
C PHE A 161 19.65 8.77 4.33
N ALA A 162 20.56 8.21 3.54
CA ALA A 162 21.80 7.62 4.03
C ALA A 162 22.72 8.67 4.70
N ALA A 163 22.92 9.81 4.05
CA ALA A 163 23.73 10.91 4.59
C ALA A 163 23.14 11.47 5.89
N TRP A 164 21.82 11.61 5.96
CA TRP A 164 21.09 12.01 7.16
C TRP A 164 21.33 11.04 8.31
N THR A 165 21.24 9.73 8.05
CA THR A 165 21.47 8.68 9.07
C THR A 165 22.92 8.67 9.56
N VAL A 166 23.90 8.79 8.65
CA VAL A 166 25.33 8.84 9.00
C VAL A 166 25.66 10.08 9.83
N SER A 167 24.97 11.20 9.61
CA SER A 167 25.20 12.43 10.36
C SER A 167 24.90 12.30 11.87
N PHE A 168 24.05 11.36 12.28
CA PHE A 168 23.76 11.10 13.71
C PHE A 168 24.73 10.10 14.36
N TRP A 169 25.55 9.37 13.59
CA TRP A 169 26.49 8.38 14.12
C TRP A 169 27.65 8.94 14.97
N PRO A 170 28.26 10.09 14.66
CA PRO A 170 29.37 10.61 15.46
C PRO A 170 29.02 10.78 16.94
N GLN A 171 27.82 11.29 17.24
CA GLN A 171 27.32 11.47 18.60
C GLN A 171 27.10 10.13 19.31
N MET A 172 26.55 9.14 18.61
CA MET A 172 26.34 7.78 19.13
C MET A 172 27.65 7.08 19.46
N ILE A 173 28.66 7.18 18.59
CA ILE A 173 29.96 6.52 18.76
C ILE A 173 30.72 7.11 19.96
N ILE A 174 30.71 8.44 20.12
CA ILE A 174 31.39 9.10 21.24
C ILE A 174 30.74 8.71 22.57
N ASN A 175 29.41 8.69 22.63
CA ASN A 175 28.66 8.29 23.83
C ASN A 175 28.87 6.80 24.17
N TYR A 176 28.92 5.94 23.16
CA TYR A 176 29.23 4.52 23.34
C TYR A 176 30.64 4.30 23.91
N ARG A 177 31.65 4.99 23.37
CA ARG A 177 33.04 4.91 23.87
C ARG A 177 33.20 5.45 25.28
N ARG A 178 32.43 6.47 25.67
CA ARG A 178 32.45 7.06 27.01
C ARG A 178 31.60 6.27 28.02
N GLN A 179 30.85 5.25 27.58
CA GLN A 179 29.86 4.53 28.39
C GLN A 179 28.88 5.49 29.09
N SER A 180 28.62 6.66 28.50
CA SER A 180 27.91 7.77 29.13
C SER A 180 27.07 8.51 28.10
N VAL A 181 25.83 8.79 28.49
CA VAL A 181 24.82 9.54 27.74
C VAL A 181 24.75 11.01 28.17
N VAL A 182 25.69 11.45 29.01
CA VAL A 182 25.72 12.81 29.54
C VAL A 182 26.01 13.79 28.40
N GLY A 183 25.01 14.59 28.04
CA GLY A 183 25.03 15.55 26.92
C GLY A 183 24.15 15.16 25.72
N LEU A 184 23.49 14.00 25.75
CA LEU A 184 22.46 13.61 24.79
C LEU A 184 21.07 13.94 25.39
N SER A 185 20.27 14.79 24.76
CA SER A 185 18.88 14.99 25.15
C SER A 185 18.05 13.81 24.66
N PHE A 186 17.55 12.99 25.59
CA PHE A 186 16.68 11.87 25.25
C PHE A 186 15.41 12.32 24.52
N ASP A 187 14.91 13.52 24.83
CA ASP A 187 13.76 14.14 24.19
C ASP A 187 13.97 14.41 22.69
N PHE A 188 15.21 14.65 22.24
CA PHE A 188 15.51 14.88 20.83
C PHE A 188 15.56 13.57 20.02
N LEU A 189 15.95 12.47 20.68
CA LEU A 189 16.00 11.13 20.06
C LEU A 189 14.63 10.46 20.00
N THR A 190 13.70 10.81 20.89
CA THR A 190 12.34 10.28 20.89
C THR A 190 11.40 11.01 19.93
N LEU A 191 11.78 12.20 19.45
CA LEU A 191 10.98 13.03 18.55
C LEU A 191 11.40 12.97 17.06
N ASN A 192 12.57 12.38 16.74
CA ASN A 192 13.08 12.15 15.37
C ASN A 192 13.04 10.66 15.02
#